data_AF-A0A7Y3X3N3-F1
#
_entry.id   AF-A0A7Y3X3N3-F1
#
_cell.length_a   1.000
_cell.length_b   1.000
_cell.length_c   1.000
_cell.angle_alpha   90.00
_cell.angle_beta   90.00
_cell.angle_gamma   90.00
#
_symmetry.space_group_name_H-M   'P 1'
#
loop_
_entity.id
_entity.type
_entity.pdbx_description
1 polymer ?
#
loop_
_entity_poly.entity_id
_entity_poly.type
_entity_poly.pdbx_seq_one_letter_code
_entity_poly.pdbx_strand_id
1 'polypeptide(L)'
;MPEIPVYTMLSFIQTSNLITITNIIMLITRLNINYDVRKIALVAPILLYFLNYYFFTKKGNGEIIIKDETYSLGKYSFLLDVFGFGSFPLAVLTYYFYREF
;
A
#
# COMPACT_ATOMS: atom_id res chain seq x y z
N MET A 1 -2.93 9.05 16.66
CA MET A 1 -2.96 9.74 15.36
C MET A 1 -1.71 9.54 14.48
N PRO A 2 -0.55 9.02 14.93
CA PRO A 2 0.55 8.69 14.02
C PRO A 2 0.39 7.36 13.26
N GLU A 3 -0.57 6.50 13.59
CA GLU A 3 -0.59 5.09 13.16
C GLU A 3 -1.13 4.86 11.73
N ILE A 4 -2.19 5.57 11.32
CA ILE A 4 -2.68 5.58 9.93
C ILE A 4 -1.59 6.11 8.96
N PRO A 5 -0.86 7.20 9.31
CA PRO A 5 0.33 7.61 8.55
C PRO A 5 1.39 6.51 8.41
N VAL A 6 1.62 5.67 9.42
CA VAL A 6 2.67 4.65 9.39
C VAL A 6 2.39 3.57 8.34
N TYR A 7 1.18 3.01 8.27
CA TYR A 7 0.84 2.00 7.25
C TYR A 7 0.90 2.55 5.84
N THR A 8 0.39 3.77 5.67
CA THR A 8 0.43 4.47 4.39
C THR A 8 1.87 4.72 3.96
N MET A 9 2.70 5.26 4.84
CA MET A 9 4.12 5.51 4.59
C MET A 9 4.89 4.22 4.28
N LEU A 10 4.65 3.15 5.04
CA LEU A 10 5.26 1.84 4.80
C LEU A 10 4.91 1.32 3.40
N SER A 11 3.65 1.43 3.00
CA SER A 11 3.17 0.94 1.69
C SER A 11 3.72 1.78 0.52
N PHE A 12 3.90 3.09 0.71
CA PHE A 12 4.58 3.96 -0.25
C PHE A 12 6.07 3.61 -0.37
N ILE A 13 6.78 3.42 0.74
CA ILE A 13 8.19 3.03 0.73
C ILE A 13 8.37 1.67 0.04
N GLN A 14 7.54 0.69 0.36
CA GLN A 14 7.57 -0.63 -0.28
C GLN A 14 7.28 -0.55 -1.79
N THR A 15 6.35 0.31 -2.21
CA THR A 15 6.07 0.54 -3.64
C THR A 15 7.29 1.13 -4.36
N SER A 16 7.91 2.16 -3.78
CA SER A 16 9.11 2.78 -4.34
C SER A 16 10.28 1.79 -4.44
N ASN A 17 10.45 0.96 -3.40
CA ASN A 17 11.47 -0.09 -3.38
C ASN A 17 11.19 -1.14 -4.45
N LEU A 18 9.93 -1.57 -4.63
CA LEU A 18 9.54 -2.52 -5.66
C LEU A 18 9.89 -1.99 -7.06
N ILE A 19 9.45 -0.76 -7.39
CA ILE A 19 9.76 -0.11 -8.68
C ILE A 19 11.28 -0.04 -8.90
N THR A 20 12.03 0.37 -7.88
CA THR A 20 13.49 0.51 -7.96
C THR A 20 14.16 -0.84 -8.22
N ILE A 21 13.78 -1.89 -7.49
CA ILE A 21 14.32 -3.25 -7.69
C ILE A 21 13.97 -3.77 -9.08
N THR A 22 12.73 -3.60 -9.54
CA THR A 22 12.34 -4.01 -10.89
C THR A 22 13.18 -3.31 -11.96
N ASN A 23 13.41 -2.00 -11.83
CA ASN A 23 14.28 -1.22 -12.73
C ASN A 23 15.72 -1.73 -12.73
N ILE A 24 16.29 -2.01 -11.56
CA ILE A 24 17.64 -2.59 -11.44
C ILE A 24 17.71 -3.96 -12.14
N ILE A 25 16.70 -4.81 -11.94
CA ILE A 25 16.63 -6.13 -12.58
C ILE A 25 16.55 -5.98 -14.11
N MET A 26 15.69 -5.10 -14.63
CA MET A 26 15.57 -4.86 -16.07
C MET A 26 16.88 -4.34 -16.67
N LEU A 27 17.60 -3.48 -15.94
CA LEU A 27 18.90 -2.98 -16.36
C LEU A 27 19.96 -4.10 -16.43
N ILE A 28 20.03 -4.96 -15.41
CA ILE A 28 20.97 -6.09 -15.37
C ILE A 28 20.65 -7.14 -16.44
N THR A 29 19.37 -7.48 -16.60
CA THR A 29 18.90 -8.53 -17.53
C THR A 29 18.74 -8.02 -18.96
N ARG A 30 18.88 -6.70 -19.19
CA ARG A 30 18.61 -6.02 -20.47
C ARG A 30 17.19 -6.30 -21.01
N LEU A 31 16.23 -6.56 -20.13
CA LEU A 31 14.84 -6.76 -20.50
C LEU A 31 14.22 -5.40 -20.85
N ASN A 32 13.71 -5.29 -22.07
CA ASN A 32 13.08 -4.07 -22.56
C ASN A 32 11.55 -4.11 -22.37
N ILE A 33 11.11 -4.28 -21.12
CA ILE A 33 9.69 -4.33 -20.76
C ILE A 33 9.20 -2.90 -20.58
N ASN A 34 8.30 -2.46 -21.48
CA ASN A 34 7.64 -1.17 -21.35
C ASN A 34 6.44 -1.30 -20.42
N TYR A 35 6.63 -0.97 -19.14
CA TYR A 35 5.56 -0.92 -18.16
C TYR A 35 5.35 0.52 -17.69
N ASP A 36 4.10 0.86 -17.40
CA ASP A 36 3.71 2.19 -16.98
C ASP A 36 3.90 2.37 -15.46
N VAL A 37 4.97 3.08 -15.09
CA VAL A 37 5.33 3.38 -13.70
C VAL A 37 4.20 4.13 -12.99
N ARG A 38 3.42 4.97 -13.68
CA ARG A 38 2.33 5.74 -13.07
C ARG A 38 1.20 4.82 -12.62
N LYS A 39 0.85 3.83 -13.45
CA LYS A 39 -0.15 2.81 -13.10
C LYS A 39 0.29 1.99 -11.89
N ILE A 40 1.58 1.60 -11.84
CA ILE A 40 2.11 0.88 -10.68
C ILE A 40 2.10 1.76 -9.44
N ALA A 41 2.53 3.02 -9.54
CA ALA A 41 2.52 3.96 -8.42
C ALA A 41 1.11 4.28 -7.87
N LEU A 42 0.05 4.10 -8.68
CA LEU A 42 -1.33 4.24 -8.24
C LEU A 42 -1.87 2.98 -7.55
N VAL A 43 -1.58 1.80 -8.11
CA VAL A 43 -2.21 0.55 -7.67
C VAL A 43 -1.41 -0.15 -6.57
N ALA A 44 -0.08 -0.14 -6.66
CA ALA A 44 0.79 -0.88 -5.76
C ALA A 44 0.74 -0.40 -4.29
N PRO A 45 0.67 0.91 -3.97
CA PRO A 45 0.58 1.33 -2.56
C PRO A 45 -0.69 0.83 -1.89
N ILE A 46 -1.79 0.73 -2.63
CA ILE A 46 -3.08 0.26 -2.12
C ILE A 46 -3.04 -1.24 -1.90
N LEU A 47 -2.53 -2.00 -2.89
CA LEU A 47 -2.34 -3.45 -2.72
C LEU A 47 -1.41 -3.76 -1.55
N LEU A 48 -0.29 -3.04 -1.43
CA LEU A 48 0.64 -3.20 -0.32
C LEU A 48 0.01 -2.78 1.01
N TYR A 49 -0.81 -1.73 1.03
CA TYR A 49 -1.56 -1.34 2.22
C TYR A 49 -2.47 -2.47 2.71
N PHE A 50 -3.26 -3.08 1.84
CA PHE A 50 -4.10 -4.22 2.19
C PHE A 50 -3.30 -5.44 2.62
N LEU A 51 -2.17 -5.73 1.95
CA LEU A 51 -1.29 -6.83 2.32
C LEU A 51 -0.67 -6.60 3.70
N ASN A 52 -0.19 -5.39 3.98
CA ASN A 52 0.33 -5.02 5.29
C ASN A 52 -0.77 -5.13 6.34
N TYR A 53 -1.92 -4.51 6.10
CA TYR A 53 -3.07 -4.59 7.01
C TYR A 53 -3.45 -6.04 7.31
N TYR A 54 -3.62 -6.88 6.28
CA TYR A 54 -3.93 -8.30 6.44
C TYR A 54 -2.82 -9.04 7.22
N PHE A 55 -1.56 -8.83 6.88
CA PHE A 55 -0.45 -9.52 7.53
C PHE A 55 -0.33 -9.14 9.01
N PHE A 56 -0.44 -7.85 9.33
CA PHE A 56 -0.44 -7.36 10.70
C PHE A 56 -1.71 -7.78 11.45
N THR A 57 -2.84 -8.00 10.79
CA THR A 57 -4.11 -8.41 11.44
C THR A 57 -4.25 -9.92 11.60
N LYS A 58 -3.65 -10.73 10.71
CA LYS A 58 -3.87 -12.19 10.64
C LYS A 58 -2.63 -13.05 10.89
N LYS A 59 -1.42 -12.47 10.94
CA LYS A 59 -0.18 -13.25 11.08
C LYS A 59 0.72 -12.72 12.22
N GLY A 60 0.86 -13.51 13.27
CA GLY A 60 1.84 -13.29 14.36
C GLY A 60 1.42 -12.26 15.42
N ASN A 61 2.40 -11.62 16.06
CA ASN A 61 2.20 -10.70 17.19
C ASN A 61 1.49 -9.37 16.82
N GLY A 62 1.30 -9.07 15.53
CA GLY A 62 0.58 -7.87 15.08
C GLY A 62 -0.93 -7.92 15.39
N GLU A 63 -1.52 -9.12 15.38
CA GLU A 63 -2.94 -9.30 15.70
C GLU A 63 -3.23 -8.94 17.16
N ILE A 64 -2.25 -9.20 18.05
CA ILE A 64 -2.31 -8.80 19.46
C ILE A 64 -2.37 -7.27 19.55
N ILE A 65 -1.52 -6.56 18.78
CA ILE A 65 -1.48 -5.09 18.78
C ILE A 65 -2.74 -4.46 18.17
N ILE A 66 -3.35 -5.12 17.17
CA ILE A 66 -4.59 -4.66 16.52
C ILE A 66 -5.85 -4.97 17.34
N LYS A 67 -5.84 -6.03 18.15
CA LYS A 67 -6.96 -6.37 19.03
C LYS A 67 -6.87 -5.73 20.42
N ASP A 68 -5.69 -5.23 20.78
CA ASP A 68 -5.46 -4.54 22.04
C ASP A 68 -5.86 -3.07 21.94
N GLU A 69 -6.96 -2.71 22.61
CA GLU A 69 -7.50 -1.35 22.66
C GLU A 69 -6.59 -0.35 23.41
N THR A 70 -5.60 -0.84 24.16
CA THR A 70 -4.60 0.02 24.82
C THR A 70 -3.60 0.58 23.81
N TYR A 71 -3.40 -0.12 22.68
CA TYR A 71 -2.64 0.41 21.56
C TYR A 71 -3.55 1.26 20.68
N SER A 72 -3.07 2.45 20.28
CA SER A 72 -3.77 3.32 19.34
C SER A 72 -4.20 2.59 18.07
N LEU A 73 -3.44 1.59 17.66
CA LEU A 73 -3.64 0.81 16.44
C LEU A 73 -4.89 -0.07 16.53
N GLY A 74 -5.15 -0.69 17.68
CA GLY A 74 -6.39 -1.40 17.93
C GLY A 74 -7.58 -0.47 18.16
N LYS A 75 -7.38 0.61 18.93
CA LYS A 75 -8.41 1.63 19.20
C LYS A 75 -8.98 2.27 17.93
N TYR A 76 -8.14 2.46 16.90
CA TYR A 76 -8.51 3.10 15.64
C TYR A 76 -8.52 2.14 14.45
N SER A 77 -8.60 0.83 14.69
CA SER A 77 -8.67 -0.20 13.66
C SER A 77 -9.79 0.07 12.63
N PHE A 78 -10.95 0.57 13.08
CA PHE A 78 -12.04 0.95 12.18
C PHE A 78 -11.65 2.05 11.16
N LEU A 79 -10.80 3.01 11.55
CA LEU A 79 -10.35 4.08 10.64
C LEU A 79 -9.41 3.52 9.57
N LEU A 80 -8.64 2.47 9.89
CA LEU A 80 -7.82 1.76 8.91
C LEU A 80 -8.71 1.06 7.87
N ASP A 81 -9.80 0.41 8.31
CA ASP A 81 -10.77 -0.20 7.39
C ASP A 81 -11.41 0.86 6.49
N VAL A 82 -11.88 1.98 7.06
CA VAL A 82 -12.49 3.09 6.29
C VAL A 82 -11.50 3.69 5.29
N PHE A 83 -10.23 3.87 5.67
CA PHE A 83 -9.20 4.36 4.75
C PHE A 83 -8.91 3.36 3.63
N GLY A 84 -8.81 2.06 3.94
CA GLY A 84 -8.65 1.01 2.94
C GLY A 84 -9.81 0.95 1.95
N PHE A 85 -11.05 0.95 2.44
CA PHE A 85 -12.23 0.97 1.57
C PHE A 85 -12.34 2.26 0.77
N GLY A 86 -12.04 3.42 1.35
CA GLY A 86 -12.12 4.73 0.68
C GLY A 86 -11.02 4.99 -0.34
N SER A 87 -9.86 4.35 -0.18
CA SER A 87 -8.75 4.48 -1.14
C SER A 87 -9.02 3.74 -2.45
N PHE A 88 -9.86 2.71 -2.47
CA PHE A 88 -10.20 1.96 -3.68
C PHE A 88 -10.99 2.81 -4.71
N PRO A 89 -12.10 3.49 -4.37
CA PRO A 89 -12.79 4.42 -5.28
C PRO A 89 -11.89 5.56 -5.74
N LEU A 90 -11.07 6.13 -4.85
CA LEU A 90 -10.13 7.20 -5.19
C LEU A 90 -9.11 6.75 -6.23
N ALA A 91 -8.60 5.52 -6.11
CA ALA A 91 -7.68 4.95 -7.08
C ALA A 91 -8.33 4.70 -8.43
N VAL A 92 -9.57 4.19 -8.44
CA VAL A 92 -10.35 3.98 -9.67
C VAL A 92 -10.63 5.31 -10.36
N LEU A 93 -11.04 6.34 -9.62
CA LEU A 93 -11.25 7.69 -10.14
C LEU A 93 -9.95 8.27 -10.70
N THR A 94 -8.85 8.17 -9.94
CA THR A 94 -7.55 8.68 -10.37
C THR A 94 -7.08 7.96 -11.64
N TYR A 95 -7.24 6.65 -11.71
CA TYR A 95 -6.96 5.87 -12.92
C TYR A 95 -7.81 6.31 -14.11
N TYR A 96 -9.10 6.58 -13.90
CA TYR A 96 -10.00 7.05 -14.96
C TYR A 96 -9.54 8.39 -15.53
N PHE A 97 -9.24 9.38 -14.67
CA PHE A 97 -8.70 10.67 -15.09
C PHE A 97 -7.34 10.56 -15.79
N TYR A 98 -6.45 9.69 -15.30
CA TYR A 98 -5.13 9.49 -15.91
C TYR A 98 -5.16 8.68 -17.21
N ARG A 99 -6.25 7.96 -17.51
CA ARG A 99 -6.39 7.25 -18.79
C ARG A 99 -6.65 8.20 -19.96
N GLU A 100 -7.12 9.42 -19.68
CA GLU A 100 -7.45 10.43 -20.69
C GLU A 100 -6.26 11.35 -21.06
N PHE A 101 -5.12 11.22 -20.36
CA PHE A 101 -3.88 11.97 -20.59
C PHE A 101 -2.75 11.08 -21.13
#